data_AF-A0A962EIB6-F1
#
_entry.id   AF-A0A962EIB6-F1
#
_cell.length_a   1.000
_cell.length_b   1.000
_cell.length_c   1.000
_cell.angle_alpha   90.00
_cell.angle_beta   90.00
_cell.angle_gamma   90.00
#
_symmetry.space_group_name_H-M   'P 1'
#
loop_
_entity.id
_entity.type
_entity.pdbx_description
1 polymer ?
#
loop_
_entity_poly.entity_id
_entity_poly.type
_entity_poly.pdbx_seq_one_letter_code
_entity_poly.pdbx_strand_id
1 'polypeptide(L)'
;MIDVVIAFFILGFLASVLKSNLDFPSGLYQTLSIYLMIAIGLKGGIALAEHVSMAIVKQSVAVIAFGLLLPLIAYPILRFFGGLPKDDCASIAAHYGSVSVGTYAVAIAVLESHNI
;
A
#
# COMPACT_ATOMS: atom_id res chain seq x y z
N MET A 1 24.20 1.82 8.01
CA MET A 1 23.42 2.92 8.63
C MET A 1 21.95 2.51 8.55
N ILE A 2 21.13 2.76 9.57
CA ILE A 2 19.70 2.39 9.51
C ILE A 2 19.03 3.23 8.40
N ASP A 3 18.30 2.58 7.50
CA ASP A 3 17.55 3.28 6.45
C ASP A 3 16.51 4.23 7.06
N VAL A 4 16.30 5.37 6.41
CA VAL A 4 15.40 6.42 6.91
C VAL A 4 13.97 5.91 7.08
N VAL A 5 13.47 5.07 6.17
CA VAL A 5 12.13 4.48 6.25
C VAL A 5 12.01 3.59 7.48
N ILE A 6 13.02 2.76 7.73
CA ILE A 6 13.06 1.85 8.88
C ILE A 6 13.12 2.66 10.19
N ALA A 7 13.93 3.73 10.24
CA ALA A 7 14.03 4.60 11.40
C ALA A 7 12.69 5.29 11.73
N PHE A 8 11.99 5.81 10.73
CA PHE A 8 10.66 6.42 10.93
C PHE A 8 9.60 5.39 11.34
N PHE A 9 9.67 4.16 10.82
CA PHE A 9 8.77 3.08 11.26
C PHE A 9 8.98 2.75 12.74
N ILE A 10 10.24 2.59 13.18
CA ILE A 10 10.57 2.34 14.59
C ILE A 10 10.11 3.51 15.46
N LEU A 11 10.32 4.75 15.02
CA LEU A 11 9.86 5.95 15.73
C LEU A 11 8.33 5.94 15.90
N GLY A 12 7.58 5.68 14.83
CA GLY A 12 6.12 5.62 14.87
C GLY A 12 5.60 4.50 15.77
N PHE A 13 6.23 3.32 15.71
CA PHE A 13 5.92 2.19 16.60
C PHE A 13 6.16 2.55 18.08
N LEU A 14 7.33 3.11 18.40
CA LEU A 14 7.66 3.54 19.76
C LEU A 14 6.72 4.65 20.24
N ALA A 15 6.41 5.64 19.40
CA ALA A 15 5.48 6.71 19.72
C ALA A 15 4.08 6.15 20.04
N SER A 16 3.61 5.16 19.27
CA SER A 16 2.34 4.47 19.52
C SER A 16 2.35 3.66 20.83
N VAL A 17 3.39 2.87 21.07
CA VAL A 17 3.55 2.06 22.31
C VAL A 17 3.61 2.96 23.55
N LEU A 18 4.33 4.08 23.46
CA LEU A 18 4.46 5.06 24.53
C LEU A 18 3.21 5.96 24.68
N LYS A 19 2.18 5.78 23.85
CA LYS A 19 0.97 6.63 23.81
C LYS A 19 1.29 8.11 23.69
N SER A 20 2.30 8.44 22.89
CA SER A 20 2.61 9.83 22.56
C SER A 20 1.42 10.44 21.83
N ASN A 21 0.93 11.60 22.27
CA ASN A 21 -0.12 12.38 21.58
C ASN A 21 0.46 13.06 20.34
N LEU A 22 0.94 12.25 19.40
CA LEU A 22 1.46 12.69 18.11
C LEU A 22 0.28 12.84 17.13
N ASP A 23 -0.64 13.74 17.50
CA ASP A 23 -1.84 14.00 16.73
C ASP A 23 -1.52 14.96 15.58
N PHE A 24 -1.65 14.48 14.35
CA PHE A 24 -1.59 15.33 13.18
C PHE A 24 -2.93 16.07 13.03
N PRO A 25 -2.93 17.41 12.83
CA PRO A 25 -4.15 18.14 12.48
C PRO A 25 -4.83 17.50 11.26
N SER A 26 -6.15 17.42 11.25
CA SER A 26 -6.93 16.78 10.17
C SER A 26 -6.59 17.34 8.78
N GLY A 27 -6.39 18.67 8.67
CA GLY A 27 -5.98 19.32 7.42
C GLY A 27 -4.59 18.89 6.93
N LEU A 28 -3.66 18.62 7.86
CA LEU A 28 -2.33 18.11 7.53
C LEU A 28 -2.42 16.66 7.04
N TYR A 29 -3.20 15.81 7.71
CA TYR A 29 -3.41 14.43 7.27
C TYR A 29 -3.98 14.35 5.85
N GLN A 30 -5.00 15.15 5.55
CA GLN A 30 -5.62 15.20 4.23
C GLN A 30 -4.62 15.72 3.17
N THR A 31 -3.87 16.78 3.49
CA THR A 31 -2.86 17.34 2.59
C THR A 31 -1.76 16.32 2.28
N LEU A 32 -1.24 15.64 3.30
CA LEU A 32 -0.22 14.59 3.13
C LEU A 32 -0.77 13.42 2.30
N SER A 33 -2.01 13.01 2.53
CA SER A 33 -2.65 11.92 1.76
C SER A 33 -2.75 12.27 0.27
N ILE A 34 -3.23 13.48 -0.05
CA ILE A 34 -3.33 13.97 -1.45
C ILE A 34 -1.93 14.09 -2.06
N TYR A 35 -0.99 14.69 -1.33
CA TYR A 35 0.40 14.84 -1.77
C TYR A 35 1.02 13.47 -2.10
N LEU A 36 0.85 12.47 -1.23
CA LEU A 36 1.38 11.13 -1.44
C LEU A 36 0.73 10.46 -2.66
N MET A 37 -0.60 10.55 -2.82
CA MET A 37 -1.28 9.99 -4.00
C MET A 37 -0.76 10.60 -5.31
N ILE A 38 -0.58 11.92 -5.35
CA ILE A 38 -0.03 12.63 -6.51
C ILE A 38 1.43 12.22 -6.74
N ALA A 39 2.25 12.24 -5.69
CA ALA A 39 3.68 11.93 -5.78
C ALA A 39 3.93 10.49 -6.24
N ILE A 40 3.19 9.52 -5.69
CA ILE A 40 3.26 8.12 -6.09
C ILE A 40 2.79 7.95 -7.53
N GLY A 41 1.66 8.56 -7.91
CA GLY A 41 1.14 8.52 -9.28
C GLY A 41 2.11 9.11 -10.31
N LEU A 42 2.71 10.26 -9.99
CA LEU A 42 3.67 10.93 -10.87
C LEU A 42 4.98 10.14 -10.99
N LYS A 43 5.58 9.68 -9.87
CA LYS A 43 6.80 8.86 -9.91
C LYS A 43 6.59 7.56 -10.68
N GLY A 44 5.46 6.88 -10.43
CA GLY A 44 5.10 5.66 -11.16
C GLY A 44 4.88 5.93 -12.65
N GLY A 45 4.20 7.03 -13.00
CA GLY A 45 3.96 7.42 -14.39
C GLY A 45 5.24 7.75 -15.16
N ILE A 46 6.19 8.46 -14.53
CA ILE A 46 7.51 8.76 -15.13
C ILE A 46 8.28 7.46 -15.38
N ALA A 47 8.35 6.56 -14.40
CA ALA A 47 9.02 5.27 -14.56
C ALA A 47 8.40 4.42 -15.68
N LEU A 48 7.06 4.48 -15.85
CA LEU A 48 6.36 3.80 -16.92
C LEU A 48 6.68 4.40 -18.30
N ALA A 49 6.84 5.73 -18.36
CA ALA A 49 7.14 6.46 -19.59
C ALA A 49 8.54 6.17 -20.15
N GLU A 50 9.50 5.76 -19.30
CA GLU A 50 10.84 5.36 -19.73
C GLU A 50 10.86 3.96 -20.39
N HIS A 51 9.83 3.14 -20.16
CA HIS A 51 9.77 1.74 -20.60
C HIS A 51 8.54 1.40 -21.45
N VAL A 52 8.00 2.38 -22.18
CA VAL A 52 6.75 2.22 -22.95
C VAL A 52 6.84 1.05 -23.92
N SER A 53 6.09 0.00 -23.62
CA SER A 53 6.02 -1.21 -24.42
C SER A 53 4.64 -1.87 -24.29
N MET A 54 4.28 -2.67 -25.28
CA MET A 54 3.02 -3.43 -25.24
C MET A 54 2.98 -4.44 -24.08
N ALA A 55 4.15 -4.91 -23.62
CA ALA A 55 4.25 -5.79 -22.46
C ALA A 55 3.81 -5.09 -21.17
N ILE A 56 4.27 -3.86 -20.95
CA ILE A 56 3.87 -3.06 -19.78
C ILE A 56 2.37 -2.82 -19.77
N VAL A 57 1.77 -2.45 -20.91
CA VAL A 57 0.31 -2.22 -20.97
C VAL A 57 -0.45 -3.48 -20.56
N LYS A 58 -0.06 -4.66 -21.05
CA LYS A 58 -0.67 -5.94 -20.67
C LYS A 58 -0.49 -6.23 -19.17
N GLN A 59 0.70 -5.98 -18.63
CA GLN A 59 0.97 -6.17 -17.21
C GLN A 59 0.15 -5.21 -16.34
N SER A 60 0.05 -3.93 -16.68
CA SER A 60 -0.76 -2.95 -15.96
C SER A 60 -2.24 -3.33 -15.95
N VAL A 61 -2.78 -3.76 -17.10
CA VAL A 61 -4.16 -4.27 -17.18
C VAL A 61 -4.34 -5.48 -16.27
N ALA A 62 -3.39 -6.42 -16.26
CA ALA A 62 -3.44 -7.57 -15.36
C ALA A 62 -3.42 -7.14 -13.88
N VAL A 63 -2.54 -6.21 -13.49
CA VAL A 63 -2.47 -5.70 -12.10
C VAL A 63 -3.79 -5.03 -11.70
N ILE A 64 -4.36 -4.18 -12.55
CA ILE A 64 -5.65 -3.53 -12.30
C ILE A 64 -6.76 -4.59 -12.16
N ALA A 65 -6.79 -5.58 -13.07
CA ALA A 65 -7.74 -6.66 -13.02
C ALA A 65 -7.60 -7.46 -11.71
N PHE A 66 -6.39 -7.81 -11.27
CA PHE A 66 -6.18 -8.49 -9.99
C PHE A 66 -6.65 -7.64 -8.80
N GLY A 67 -6.35 -6.33 -8.79
CA GLY A 67 -6.80 -5.43 -7.73
C GLY A 67 -8.33 -5.34 -7.63
N LEU A 68 -9.05 -5.46 -8.74
CA LEU A 68 -10.52 -5.51 -8.77
C LEU A 68 -11.08 -6.90 -8.43
N LEU A 69 -10.48 -7.96 -8.98
CA LEU A 69 -10.97 -9.32 -8.83
C LEU A 69 -10.73 -9.87 -7.42
N LEU A 70 -9.61 -9.54 -6.77
CA LEU A 70 -9.27 -10.06 -5.45
C LEU A 70 -10.34 -9.73 -4.40
N PRO A 71 -10.80 -8.46 -4.22
CA PRO A 71 -11.92 -8.15 -3.33
C PRO A 71 -13.21 -8.88 -3.71
N LEU A 72 -13.52 -8.98 -5.01
CA LEU A 72 -14.72 -9.63 -5.52
C LEU A 72 -14.73 -11.14 -5.26
N ILE A 73 -13.56 -11.77 -5.18
CA ILE A 73 -13.38 -13.18 -4.82
C ILE A 73 -13.32 -13.34 -3.30
N ALA A 74 -12.62 -12.47 -2.59
CA ALA A 74 -12.45 -12.53 -1.15
C ALA A 74 -13.78 -12.35 -0.40
N TYR A 75 -14.64 -11.42 -0.85
CA TYR A 75 -15.93 -11.16 -0.20
C TYR A 75 -16.83 -12.40 -0.11
N PRO A 76 -17.17 -13.11 -1.20
CA PRO A 76 -18.00 -14.31 -1.12
C PRO A 76 -17.31 -15.43 -0.34
N ILE A 77 -15.99 -15.56 -0.40
CA ILE A 77 -15.26 -16.54 0.42
C ILE A 77 -15.47 -16.26 1.91
N LEU A 78 -15.24 -15.03 2.34
CA LEU A 78 -15.42 -14.61 3.74
C LEU A 78 -16.88 -14.71 4.17
N ARG A 79 -17.82 -14.42 3.26
CA ARG A 79 -19.25 -14.44 3.54
C ARG A 79 -19.82 -15.86 3.67
N PHE A 80 -19.47 -16.75 2.73
CA PHE A 80 -20.10 -18.07 2.62
C PHE A 80 -19.30 -19.17 3.33
N PHE A 81 -17.97 -19.08 3.31
CA PHE A 81 -17.10 -20.06 3.99
C PHE A 81 -16.58 -19.55 5.33
N GLY A 82 -16.31 -18.24 5.43
CA GLY A 82 -15.85 -17.62 6.68
C GLY A 82 -16.96 -17.32 7.69
N GLY A 83 -18.23 -17.28 7.26
CA GLY A 83 -19.39 -17.02 8.13
C GLY A 83 -19.42 -15.62 8.75
N LEU A 84 -18.64 -14.67 8.22
CA LEU A 84 -18.50 -13.35 8.81
C LEU A 84 -19.70 -12.42 8.54
N PRO A 85 -19.95 -11.42 9.41
CA PRO A 85 -20.87 -10.32 9.14
C PRO A 85 -20.53 -9.61 7.81
N LYS A 86 -21.54 -9.01 7.18
CA LYS A 86 -21.38 -8.34 5.87
C LYS A 86 -20.35 -7.21 5.92
N ASP A 87 -20.34 -6.46 7.02
CA ASP A 87 -19.50 -5.29 7.21
C ASP A 87 -18.03 -5.73 7.33
N ASP A 88 -17.76 -6.73 8.17
CA ASP A 88 -16.44 -7.34 8.32
C ASP A 88 -15.92 -7.94 7.01
N CYS A 89 -16.78 -8.66 6.26
CA CYS A 89 -16.41 -9.19 4.94
C CYS A 89 -15.98 -8.08 3.98
N ALA A 90 -16.73 -6.97 3.93
CA ALA A 90 -16.44 -5.85 3.05
C ALA A 90 -15.14 -5.15 3.45
N SER A 91 -14.97 -4.87 4.75
CA SER A 91 -13.77 -4.23 5.28
C SER A 91 -12.52 -5.09 5.04
N ILE A 92 -12.58 -6.39 5.32
CA ILE A 92 -11.45 -7.31 5.11
C ILE A 92 -11.14 -7.45 3.61
N ALA A 93 -12.16 -7.72 2.77
CA ALA A 93 -11.95 -7.86 1.34
C ALA A 93 -11.38 -6.59 0.69
N ALA A 94 -11.83 -5.41 1.12
CA ALA A 94 -11.28 -4.13 0.67
C ALA A 94 -9.86 -3.89 1.19
N HIS A 95 -9.59 -4.23 2.46
CA HIS A 95 -8.27 -4.04 3.07
C HIS A 95 -7.20 -4.90 2.41
N TYR A 96 -7.46 -6.19 2.22
CA TYR A 96 -6.52 -7.12 1.57
C TYR A 96 -6.50 -7.00 0.04
N GLY A 97 -7.44 -6.26 -0.56
CA GLY A 97 -7.35 -5.82 -1.95
C GLY A 97 -6.35 -4.69 -2.17
N SER A 98 -5.93 -3.99 -1.12
CA SER A 98 -4.97 -2.91 -1.18
C SER A 98 -3.55 -3.45 -0.98
N VAL A 99 -2.64 -3.13 -1.90
CA VAL A 99 -1.21 -3.46 -1.79
C VAL A 99 -0.46 -2.35 -1.05
N SER A 100 0.34 -2.73 -0.05
CA SER A 100 1.12 -1.79 0.77
C SER A 100 2.39 -1.34 0.03
N VAL A 101 2.39 -0.08 -0.43
CA VAL A 101 3.59 0.59 -1.00
C VAL A 101 4.73 0.64 0.03
N GLY A 102 4.41 0.77 1.31
CA GLY A 102 5.41 0.77 2.38
C GLY A 102 6.14 -0.58 2.50
N THR A 103 5.41 -1.69 2.38
CA THR A 103 6.00 -3.04 2.40
C THR A 103 6.92 -3.26 1.20
N TYR A 104 6.51 -2.79 0.02
CA TYR A 104 7.35 -2.82 -1.18
C TYR A 104 8.63 -2.00 -0.99
N ALA A 105 8.53 -0.77 -0.47
CA ALA A 105 9.68 0.10 -0.24
C ALA A 105 10.70 -0.53 0.73
N VAL A 106 10.23 -1.15 1.82
CA VAL A 106 11.10 -1.88 2.75
C VAL A 106 11.74 -3.09 2.09
N ALA A 107 10.99 -3.86 1.30
CA ALA A 107 11.54 -5.03 0.61
C ALA A 107 12.65 -4.64 -0.37
N ILE A 108 12.46 -3.57 -1.15
CA ILE A 108 13.49 -3.02 -2.04
C ILE A 108 14.70 -2.56 -1.25
N ALA A 109 14.52 -1.80 -0.17
CA ALA A 109 15.63 -1.33 0.67
C ALA A 109 16.44 -2.50 1.26
N VAL A 110 15.79 -3.61 1.62
CA VAL A 110 16.46 -4.83 2.08
C VAL A 110 17.25 -5.48 0.94
N LEU A 111 16.64 -5.65 -0.24
CA LEU A 111 17.32 -6.23 -1.41
C LEU A 111 18.55 -5.40 -1.80
N GLU A 112 18.43 -4.08 -1.87
CA GLU A 112 19.53 -3.15 -2.14
C GLU A 112 20.63 -3.27 -1.07
N SER A 113 20.28 -3.41 0.21
CA SER A 113 21.27 -3.60 1.29
C SER A 113 22.09 -4.89 1.15
N HIS A 114 21.53 -5.89 0.45
CA HIS A 114 22.18 -7.15 0.14
C HIS A 114 22.80 -7.18 -1.27
N ASN A 115 22.77 -6.07 -2.03
CA ASN A 115 23.17 -5.99 -3.45
C ASN A 115 22.45 -7.02 -4.34
N ILE A 116 21.15 -7.25 -4.09
CA ILE A 116 20.26 -8.06 -4.93
C ILE A 116 19.35 -7.14 -5.73
#